data_AF-A0A0C9T4B2-F1
#
_entry.id   AF-A0A0C9T4B2-F1
#
_cell.length_a   1.000
_cell.length_b   1.000
_cell.length_c   1.000
_cell.angle_alpha   90.00
_cell.angle_beta   90.00
_cell.angle_gamma   90.00
#
_symmetry.space_group_name_H-M   'P 1'
#
loop_
_entity.id
_entity.type
_entity.pdbx_description
1 polymer ?
#
loop_
_entity_poly.entity_id
_entity_poly.type
_entity_poly.pdbx_seq_one_letter_code
_entity_poly.pdbx_strand_id
1 'polypeptide(L)'
;MNVASSSSSTGLNGHSSNGLMPGVSPQSENSESYGDSANVSAAASNVYPHTPYQMHNEEIVHHLYHAGFQTGNYADTILHVHQNSYRLHAIILSRSPLLAHLMSTSPQTGGQRVIFLQLDHEPEVTQEAFAIALGYLYSSVSISLIRPENARGVLAAGCLLGGMEDLCGYAYETCRRSISVETITEWLGFVDSIPSSSDELIGPQQLLTSVFAQYAARLREDVFHFLVVTLPNTLQVHSAAVSESGTSQGHTSRDTLLQIFSRVPFDMFKAAVESPTFQIGT
;
A
#
# COMPACT_ATOMS: atom_id res chain seq x y z
N MET A 1 3.09 -9.81 -52.45
CA MET A 1 1.88 -9.60 -51.61
C MET A 1 2.14 -10.24 -50.27
N ASN A 2 2.57 -9.47 -49.27
CA ASN A 2 2.69 -9.95 -47.88
C ASN A 2 1.84 -9.01 -47.02
N VAL A 3 0.85 -9.59 -46.36
CA VAL A 3 -0.11 -8.89 -45.51
C VAL A 3 0.50 -8.76 -44.13
N ALA A 4 0.70 -7.52 -43.67
CA ALA A 4 1.13 -7.21 -42.32
C ALA A 4 -0.01 -7.47 -41.34
N SER A 5 0.26 -8.27 -40.30
CA SER A 5 -0.64 -8.48 -39.18
C SER A 5 -0.33 -7.43 -38.11
N SER A 6 -1.20 -6.44 -37.96
CA SER A 6 -1.15 -5.46 -36.88
C SER A 6 -1.68 -6.08 -35.58
N SER A 7 -0.82 -6.27 -34.59
CA SER A 7 -1.21 -6.65 -33.24
C SER A 7 -1.58 -5.39 -32.43
N SER A 8 -2.87 -5.21 -32.19
CA SER A 8 -3.42 -4.22 -31.27
C SER A 8 -3.24 -4.69 -29.82
N SER A 9 -2.33 -4.05 -29.07
CA SER A 9 -2.20 -4.24 -27.63
C SER A 9 -3.10 -3.26 -26.87
N THR A 10 -4.28 -3.72 -26.44
CA THR A 10 -5.12 -3.02 -25.46
C THR A 10 -4.53 -3.20 -24.06
N GLY A 11 -3.69 -2.26 -23.61
CA GLY A 11 -3.28 -2.15 -22.22
C GLY A 11 -4.28 -1.31 -21.43
N LEU A 12 -5.16 -1.95 -20.67
CA LEU A 12 -6.01 -1.31 -19.67
C LEU A 12 -5.24 -1.32 -18.34
N ASN A 13 -5.02 -0.15 -17.75
CA ASN A 13 -4.40 -0.02 -16.44
C ASN A 13 -5.45 -0.37 -15.37
N GLY A 14 -5.60 -1.66 -15.06
CA GLY A 14 -6.32 -2.14 -13.89
C GLY A 14 -7.86 -2.27 -14.02
N HIS A 15 -8.32 -3.48 -13.67
CA HIS A 15 -9.70 -3.94 -13.41
C HIS A 15 -10.60 -4.36 -14.59
N SER A 16 -10.96 -5.64 -14.56
CA SER A 16 -12.04 -6.30 -15.29
C SER A 16 -13.30 -6.32 -14.43
N SER A 17 -14.41 -5.74 -14.90
CA SER A 17 -15.77 -6.22 -14.64
C SER A 17 -16.81 -5.50 -15.51
N ASN A 18 -17.71 -6.29 -16.08
CA ASN A 18 -18.82 -5.88 -16.94
C ASN A 18 -19.87 -5.06 -16.19
N GLY A 19 -20.46 -4.06 -16.86
CA GLY A 19 -21.68 -3.39 -16.40
C GLY A 19 -22.30 -2.52 -17.50
N LEU A 20 -23.40 -3.00 -18.07
CA LEU A 20 -24.17 -2.36 -19.13
C LEU A 20 -24.72 -0.99 -18.72
N MET A 21 -24.59 -0.01 -19.62
CA MET A 21 -25.40 1.21 -19.64
C MET A 21 -26.79 0.91 -20.22
N PRO A 22 -27.83 1.60 -19.73
CA PRO A 22 -28.76 2.23 -20.68
C PRO A 22 -28.98 3.70 -20.35
N GLY A 23 -28.96 4.52 -21.41
CA GLY A 23 -29.19 5.96 -21.34
C GLY A 23 -30.67 6.34 -21.22
N VAL A 24 -30.90 7.57 -20.77
CA VAL A 24 -32.15 8.30 -20.94
C VAL A 24 -31.82 9.80 -21.10
N SER A 25 -32.34 10.38 -22.18
CA SER A 25 -32.28 11.81 -22.54
C SER A 25 -33.30 12.65 -21.74
N PRO A 26 -33.22 14.00 -21.76
CA PRO A 26 -33.78 14.88 -20.73
C PRO A 26 -35.20 15.38 -21.06
N GLN A 27 -35.99 15.67 -20.01
CA GLN A 27 -37.16 16.55 -20.12
C GLN A 27 -37.22 17.51 -18.93
N SER A 28 -37.33 18.78 -19.28
CA SER A 28 -37.64 19.95 -18.46
C SER A 28 -39.16 20.11 -18.26
N GLU A 29 -39.59 20.60 -17.09
CA GLU A 29 -40.48 21.78 -16.89
C GLU A 29 -41.02 21.87 -15.44
N ASN A 30 -40.90 23.07 -14.83
CA ASN A 30 -41.77 23.80 -13.87
C ASN A 30 -42.69 23.02 -12.89
N SER A 31 -42.92 23.41 -11.63
CA SER A 31 -43.09 24.74 -11.02
C SER A 31 -43.24 24.62 -9.48
N GLU A 32 -43.10 25.77 -8.83
CA GLU A 32 -43.10 26.09 -7.40
C GLU A 32 -44.32 25.62 -6.57
N SER A 33 -44.10 25.32 -5.27
CA SER A 33 -45.09 25.62 -4.21
C SER A 33 -44.43 25.69 -2.83
N TYR A 34 -44.77 26.75 -2.10
CA TYR A 34 -44.40 27.07 -0.72
C TYR A 34 -44.96 26.07 0.29
N GLY A 35 -44.18 25.78 1.34
CA GLY A 35 -44.64 25.01 2.50
C GLY A 35 -43.60 25.00 3.62
N ASP A 36 -43.67 26.02 4.46
CA ASP A 36 -42.86 26.25 5.66
C ASP A 36 -43.19 25.20 6.75
N SER A 37 -42.16 24.59 7.35
CA SER A 37 -42.26 23.90 8.65
C SER A 37 -40.87 23.74 9.27
N ALA A 38 -40.76 24.30 10.47
CA ALA A 38 -39.56 24.49 11.24
C ALA A 38 -38.97 23.23 11.87
N ASN A 39 -37.66 23.33 12.16
CA ASN A 39 -36.92 22.75 13.28
C ASN A 39 -36.78 21.23 13.39
N VAL A 40 -35.61 20.74 12.97
CA VAL A 40 -34.85 19.75 13.76
C VAL A 40 -33.41 20.21 13.90
N SER A 41 -33.07 20.74 15.07
CA SER A 41 -31.70 21.01 15.49
C SER A 41 -31.10 19.75 16.13
N ALA A 42 -30.10 19.14 15.47
CA ALA A 42 -29.00 18.31 16.00
C ALA A 42 -28.46 17.48 14.82
N ALA A 43 -27.19 17.53 14.40
CA ALA A 43 -25.97 17.84 15.10
C ALA A 43 -25.03 18.64 14.17
N ALA A 44 -24.42 19.69 14.71
CA ALA A 44 -23.31 20.37 14.07
C ALA A 44 -22.11 19.42 14.01
N SER A 45 -22.01 18.67 12.91
CA SER A 45 -20.73 18.18 12.44
C SER A 45 -19.98 19.39 11.88
N ASN A 46 -18.74 19.61 12.31
CA ASN A 46 -17.86 20.67 11.82
C ASN A 46 -17.51 20.42 10.34
N VAL A 47 -18.47 20.66 9.45
CA VAL A 47 -18.27 20.71 8.01
C VAL A 47 -17.77 22.12 7.72
N TYR A 48 -16.45 22.28 7.63
CA TYR A 48 -15.92 23.46 6.96
C TYR A 48 -16.55 23.49 5.56
N PRO A 49 -17.20 24.60 5.16
CA PRO A 49 -17.83 24.66 3.85
C PRO A 49 -16.72 24.48 2.79
N HIS A 50 -16.82 23.39 2.03
CA HIS A 50 -15.96 23.18 0.88
C HIS A 50 -16.06 24.41 -0.01
N THR A 51 -14.92 25.10 -0.20
CA THR A 51 -14.90 26.25 -1.09
C THR A 51 -15.18 25.78 -2.52
N PRO A 52 -15.83 26.57 -3.40
CA PRO A 52 -16.06 26.17 -4.79
C PRO A 52 -14.79 25.72 -5.53
N TYR A 53 -13.63 26.28 -5.16
CA TYR A 53 -12.32 25.89 -5.68
C TYR A 53 -11.89 24.49 -5.26
N GLN A 54 -12.28 24.03 -4.06
CA GLN A 54 -11.98 22.68 -3.61
C GLN A 54 -12.72 21.64 -4.44
N MET A 55 -14.02 21.83 -4.69
CA MET A 55 -14.78 20.90 -5.53
C MET A 55 -14.25 20.85 -6.96
N HIS A 56 -13.90 22.01 -7.53
CA HIS A 56 -13.28 22.06 -8.86
C HIS A 56 -11.94 21.31 -8.92
N ASN A 57 -11.09 21.45 -7.91
CA ASN A 57 -9.83 20.72 -7.84
C ASN A 57 -10.05 19.20 -7.71
N GLU A 58 -11.05 18.78 -6.92
CA GLU A 58 -11.42 17.37 -6.77
C GLU A 58 -11.93 16.78 -8.10
N GLU A 59 -12.73 17.53 -8.87
CA GLU A 59 -13.17 17.14 -10.22
C GLU A 59 -11.98 16.96 -11.18
N ILE A 60 -11.00 17.87 -11.16
CA ILE A 60 -9.77 17.76 -11.97
C ILE A 60 -9.01 16.49 -11.59
N VAL A 61 -8.76 16.27 -10.30
CA VAL A 61 -8.02 15.10 -9.80
C VAL A 61 -8.75 13.80 -10.15
N HIS A 62 -10.07 13.78 -10.00
CA HIS A 62 -10.91 12.65 -10.39
C HIS A 62 -10.82 12.36 -11.90
N HIS A 63 -10.89 13.40 -12.73
CA HIS A 63 -10.74 13.26 -14.18
C HIS A 63 -9.34 12.77 -14.58
N LEU A 64 -8.27 13.31 -13.98
CA LEU A 64 -6.90 12.87 -14.22
C LEU A 64 -6.70 11.40 -13.84
N TYR A 65 -7.28 10.95 -12.73
CA TYR A 65 -7.23 9.55 -12.34
C TYR A 65 -7.98 8.64 -13.34
N HIS A 66 -9.23 8.97 -13.66
CA HIS A 66 -10.06 8.11 -14.49
C HIS A 66 -9.62 8.13 -15.97
N ALA A 67 -9.64 9.30 -16.61
CA ALA A 67 -9.30 9.43 -18.03
C ALA A 67 -7.79 9.36 -18.27
N GLY A 68 -6.98 9.88 -17.35
CA GLY A 68 -5.53 9.85 -17.48
C GLY A 68 -4.94 8.50 -17.11
N PHE A 69 -5.03 8.11 -15.84
CA PHE A 69 -4.36 6.91 -15.35
C PHE A 69 -5.05 5.60 -15.78
N GLN A 70 -6.37 5.46 -15.58
CA GLN A 70 -7.05 4.18 -15.84
C GLN A 70 -7.16 3.86 -17.34
N THR A 71 -7.49 4.85 -18.18
CA THR A 71 -7.64 4.62 -19.63
C THR A 71 -6.42 5.00 -20.46
N GLY A 72 -5.47 5.76 -19.90
CA GLY A 72 -4.27 6.20 -20.62
C GLY A 72 -4.54 7.24 -21.71
N ASN A 73 -5.63 8.01 -21.61
CA ASN A 73 -5.93 9.04 -22.63
C ASN A 73 -4.86 10.12 -22.57
N TYR A 74 -4.39 10.58 -23.74
CA TYR A 74 -3.36 11.62 -23.87
C TYR A 74 -1.99 11.30 -23.27
N ALA A 75 -1.73 10.02 -22.97
CA ALA A 75 -0.42 9.57 -22.51
C ALA A 75 0.70 9.87 -23.52
N ASP A 76 1.74 10.52 -23.05
CA ASP A 76 2.97 10.86 -23.78
C ASP A 76 4.15 9.95 -23.42
N THR A 77 3.96 9.10 -22.41
CA THR A 77 4.99 8.21 -21.85
C THR A 77 4.46 6.79 -21.72
N ILE A 78 5.26 5.80 -22.12
CA ILE A 78 5.05 4.39 -21.87
C ILE A 78 6.09 3.92 -20.86
N LEU A 79 5.64 3.39 -19.73
CA LEU A 79 6.48 2.78 -18.72
C LEU A 79 6.31 1.27 -18.74
N HIS A 80 7.40 0.55 -19.03
CA HIS A 80 7.46 -0.90 -18.92
C HIS A 80 8.00 -1.29 -17.55
N VAL A 81 7.21 -2.05 -16.80
CA VAL A 81 7.60 -2.59 -15.49
C VAL A 81 7.17 -4.05 -15.44
N HIS A 82 8.09 -4.97 -15.11
CA HIS A 82 7.87 -6.41 -15.24
C HIS A 82 7.38 -6.78 -16.66
N GLN A 83 6.19 -7.39 -16.75
CA GLN A 83 5.54 -7.80 -18.01
C GLN A 83 4.44 -6.80 -18.43
N ASN A 84 4.31 -5.68 -17.72
CA ASN A 84 3.25 -4.70 -17.92
C ASN A 84 3.76 -3.45 -18.60
N SER A 85 2.84 -2.78 -19.29
CA SER A 85 3.09 -1.54 -20.00
C SER A 85 2.02 -0.53 -19.58
N TYR A 86 2.45 0.58 -18.99
CA TYR A 86 1.57 1.63 -18.50
C TYR A 86 1.66 2.85 -19.43
N ARG A 87 0.52 3.30 -19.95
CA ARG A 87 0.39 4.56 -20.69
C ARG A 87 0.14 5.69 -19.70
N LEU A 88 1.11 6.60 -19.54
CA LEU A 88 1.19 7.58 -18.46
C LEU A 88 1.60 8.98 -18.99
N HIS A 89 1.58 9.97 -18.11
CA HIS A 89 1.80 11.38 -18.42
C HIS A 89 3.08 11.89 -17.76
N ALA A 90 4.02 12.41 -18.55
CA ALA A 90 5.32 12.87 -18.07
C ALA A 90 5.19 13.92 -16.95
N ILE A 91 4.22 14.83 -17.05
CA ILE A 91 3.97 15.85 -16.02
C ILE A 91 3.61 15.22 -14.67
N ILE A 92 2.81 14.16 -14.65
CA ILE A 92 2.43 13.46 -13.42
C ILE A 92 3.60 12.60 -12.91
N LEU A 93 4.29 11.88 -13.81
CA LEU A 93 5.44 11.05 -13.43
C LEU A 93 6.59 11.87 -12.85
N SER A 94 6.73 13.15 -13.23
CA SER A 94 7.79 14.02 -12.72
C SER A 94 7.71 14.28 -11.21
N ARG A 95 6.57 13.94 -10.57
CA ARG A 95 6.40 13.97 -9.12
C ARG A 95 7.23 12.90 -8.40
N SER A 96 7.58 11.80 -9.08
CA SER A 96 8.48 10.77 -8.56
C SER A 96 9.93 11.14 -8.94
N PRO A 97 10.85 11.31 -7.97
CA PRO A 97 12.26 11.58 -8.27
C PRO A 97 12.92 10.50 -9.15
N LEU A 98 12.60 9.23 -8.92
CA LEU A 98 13.09 8.12 -9.73
C LEU A 98 12.62 8.25 -11.19
N LEU A 99 11.32 8.43 -11.41
CA LEU A 99 10.76 8.52 -12.76
C LEU A 99 11.20 9.80 -13.46
N ALA A 100 11.31 10.93 -12.74
CA ALA A 100 11.88 12.17 -13.27
C ALA A 100 13.32 11.95 -13.76
N HIS A 101 14.14 11.26 -12.98
CA HIS A 101 15.50 10.91 -13.38
C HIS A 101 15.50 10.04 -14.65
N LEU A 102 14.71 8.94 -14.66
CA LEU A 102 14.61 8.05 -15.82
C LEU A 102 14.09 8.77 -17.08
N MET A 103 13.15 9.71 -16.93
CA MET A 103 12.73 10.57 -18.03
C MET A 103 13.86 11.50 -18.50
N SER A 104 14.72 12.00 -17.62
CA SER A 104 15.84 12.86 -18.06
C SER A 104 16.92 12.09 -18.83
N THR A 105 17.11 10.81 -18.53
CA THR A 105 18.17 9.97 -19.10
C THR A 105 17.71 9.06 -20.25
N SER A 106 16.41 8.91 -20.46
CA SER A 106 15.87 8.09 -21.55
C SER A 106 15.74 8.91 -22.84
N PRO A 107 16.17 8.40 -24.01
CA PRO A 107 15.97 9.08 -25.28
C PRO A 107 14.48 9.13 -25.66
N GLN A 108 14.04 10.23 -26.27
CA GLN A 108 12.71 10.33 -26.86
C GLN A 108 12.78 9.93 -28.34
N THR A 109 12.12 8.83 -28.72
CA THR A 109 12.03 8.37 -30.09
C THR A 109 10.62 8.57 -30.62
N GLY A 110 10.44 9.38 -31.66
CA GLY A 110 9.16 9.48 -32.38
C GLY A 110 8.02 10.17 -31.63
N GLY A 111 8.32 11.08 -30.69
CA GLY A 111 7.31 11.89 -29.98
C GLY A 111 6.64 11.21 -28.79
N GLN A 112 6.92 9.92 -28.54
CA GLN A 112 6.51 9.21 -27.34
C GLN A 112 7.74 8.73 -26.57
N ARG A 113 7.73 8.90 -25.25
CA ARG A 113 8.83 8.46 -24.39
C ARG A 113 8.58 7.02 -23.94
N VAL A 114 9.56 6.14 -24.07
CA VAL A 114 9.48 4.76 -23.57
C VAL A 114 10.55 4.58 -22.48
N ILE A 115 10.13 4.09 -21.32
CA ILE A 115 10.98 3.87 -20.14
C ILE A 115 10.86 2.42 -19.73
N PHE A 116 11.98 1.80 -19.35
CA PHE A 116 12.03 0.46 -18.79
C PHE A 116 12.52 0.55 -17.35
N LEU A 117 11.72 0.03 -16.42
CA LEU A 117 12.07 -0.08 -15.01
C LEU A 117 12.26 -1.56 -14.65
N GLN A 118 13.47 -1.91 -14.23
CA GLN A 118 13.81 -3.24 -13.73
C GLN A 118 13.63 -3.27 -12.22
N LEU A 119 12.99 -4.33 -11.72
CA LEU A 119 12.67 -4.52 -10.29
C LEU A 119 13.31 -5.79 -9.72
N ASP A 120 14.33 -6.34 -10.38
CA ASP A 120 14.95 -7.63 -10.02
C ASP A 120 15.56 -7.63 -8.60
N HIS A 121 15.86 -6.44 -8.06
CA HIS A 121 16.42 -6.25 -6.73
C HIS A 121 15.39 -5.78 -5.68
N GLU A 122 14.11 -5.70 -6.06
CA GLU A 122 13.04 -5.13 -5.22
C GLU A 122 11.90 -6.15 -5.05
N PRO A 123 12.13 -7.27 -4.32
CA PRO A 123 11.20 -8.40 -4.25
C PRO A 123 9.86 -8.05 -3.60
N GLU A 124 9.83 -7.00 -2.79
CA GLU A 124 8.61 -6.52 -2.15
C GLU A 124 7.72 -5.71 -3.09
N VAL A 125 8.24 -5.21 -4.20
CA VAL A 125 7.48 -4.38 -5.15
C VAL A 125 6.66 -5.25 -6.09
N THR A 126 5.45 -5.60 -5.66
CA THR A 126 4.50 -6.36 -6.48
C THR A 126 3.88 -5.50 -7.58
N GLN A 127 3.35 -6.15 -8.63
CA GLN A 127 2.64 -5.45 -9.71
C GLN A 127 1.44 -4.64 -9.21
N GLU A 128 0.62 -5.21 -8.32
CA GLU A 128 -0.54 -4.53 -7.74
C GLU A 128 -0.10 -3.29 -6.95
N ALA A 129 0.88 -3.46 -6.07
CA ALA A 129 1.42 -2.39 -5.26
C ALA A 129 1.99 -1.24 -6.11
N PHE A 130 2.74 -1.60 -7.15
CA PHE A 130 3.32 -0.61 -8.06
C PHE A 130 2.24 0.17 -8.81
N ALA A 131 1.17 -0.49 -9.24
CA ALA A 131 0.03 0.18 -9.87
C ALA A 131 -0.70 1.13 -8.89
N ILE A 132 -0.86 0.75 -7.62
CA ILE A 132 -1.43 1.61 -6.58
C ILE A 132 -0.56 2.86 -6.37
N ALA A 133 0.76 2.69 -6.27
CA ALA A 133 1.69 3.81 -6.09
C ALA A 133 1.73 4.75 -7.32
N LEU A 134 1.65 4.20 -8.54
CA LEU A 134 1.49 5.02 -9.75
C LEU A 134 0.16 5.77 -9.77
N GLY A 135 -0.93 5.12 -9.40
CA GLY A 135 -2.25 5.75 -9.30
C GLY A 135 -2.27 6.90 -8.29
N TYR A 136 -1.53 6.74 -7.19
CA TYR A 136 -1.38 7.76 -6.16
C TYR A 136 -0.76 9.06 -6.70
N LEU A 137 0.14 8.99 -7.68
CA LEU A 137 0.68 10.19 -8.34
C LEU A 137 -0.42 11.04 -9.02
N TYR A 138 -1.52 10.41 -9.44
CA TYR A 138 -2.67 11.08 -10.04
C TYR A 138 -3.71 11.50 -9.00
N SER A 139 -3.99 10.65 -8.01
CA SER A 139 -5.04 10.91 -7.02
C SER A 139 -4.84 10.11 -5.73
N SER A 140 -5.14 10.73 -4.60
CA SER A 140 -5.15 10.06 -3.28
C SER A 140 -6.20 8.95 -3.17
N VAL A 141 -7.14 8.83 -4.12
CA VAL A 141 -8.14 7.75 -4.14
C VAL A 141 -7.47 6.36 -4.11
N SER A 142 -6.25 6.22 -4.65
CA SER A 142 -5.50 4.97 -4.62
C SER A 142 -5.17 4.49 -3.20
N ILE A 143 -5.16 5.36 -2.18
CA ILE A 143 -5.01 4.96 -0.77
C ILE A 143 -6.12 3.98 -0.35
N SER A 144 -7.33 4.13 -0.88
CA SER A 144 -8.47 3.23 -0.56
C SER A 144 -8.27 1.79 -1.03
N LEU A 145 -7.29 1.55 -1.92
CA LEU A 145 -6.94 0.22 -2.43
C LEU A 145 -5.93 -0.51 -1.54
N ILE A 146 -5.38 0.18 -0.53
CA ILE A 146 -4.40 -0.40 0.39
C ILE A 146 -5.13 -1.30 1.39
N ARG A 147 -4.67 -2.54 1.47
CA ARG A 147 -5.17 -3.60 2.34
C ARG A 147 -4.00 -4.27 3.06
N PRO A 148 -4.21 -4.95 4.20
CA PRO A 148 -3.15 -5.66 4.92
C PRO A 148 -2.26 -6.53 4.03
N GLU A 149 -2.83 -7.18 3.02
CA GLU A 149 -2.15 -8.15 2.16
C GLU A 149 -1.24 -7.50 1.13
N ASN A 150 -1.52 -6.26 0.71
CA ASN A 150 -0.75 -5.53 -0.30
C ASN A 150 0.05 -4.35 0.29
N ALA A 151 -0.21 -3.96 1.55
CA ALA A 151 0.36 -2.77 2.17
C ALA A 151 1.89 -2.74 2.17
N ARG A 152 2.53 -3.90 2.42
CA ARG A 152 4.00 -4.01 2.42
C ARG A 152 4.58 -3.71 1.04
N GLY A 153 3.95 -4.24 0.00
CA GLY A 153 4.38 -3.96 -1.36
C GLY A 153 4.11 -2.50 -1.75
N VAL A 154 2.99 -1.92 -1.33
CA VAL A 154 2.68 -0.49 -1.60
C VAL A 154 3.70 0.40 -0.91
N LEU A 155 4.10 0.06 0.32
CA LEU A 155 5.16 0.76 1.04
C LEU A 155 6.50 0.68 0.29
N ALA A 156 6.88 -0.50 -0.19
CA ALA A 156 8.09 -0.69 -1.00
C ALA A 156 8.04 0.11 -2.31
N ALA A 157 6.93 0.02 -3.04
CA ALA A 157 6.71 0.77 -4.29
C ALA A 157 6.76 2.28 -4.07
N GLY A 158 6.18 2.76 -2.97
CA GLY A 158 6.19 4.18 -2.61
C GLY A 158 7.57 4.69 -2.24
N CYS A 159 8.36 3.90 -1.51
CA CYS A 159 9.76 4.21 -1.22
C CYS A 159 10.62 4.23 -2.50
N LEU A 160 10.40 3.27 -3.40
CA LEU A 160 11.12 3.17 -4.67
C LEU A 160 10.84 4.39 -5.57
N LEU A 161 9.57 4.74 -5.74
CA LEU A 161 9.17 5.87 -6.58
C LEU A 161 9.53 7.22 -5.94
N GLY A 162 9.41 7.34 -4.61
CA GLY A 162 9.68 8.54 -3.85
C GLY A 162 8.63 9.65 -4.00
N GLY A 163 8.68 10.67 -3.13
CA GLY A 163 7.80 11.84 -3.17
C GLY A 163 6.33 11.56 -2.81
N MET A 164 6.09 10.54 -1.98
CA MET A 164 4.75 10.11 -1.55
C MET A 164 4.73 9.68 -0.08
N GLU A 165 5.19 10.57 0.80
CA GLU A 165 5.34 10.33 2.24
C GLU A 165 4.03 9.91 2.91
N ASP A 166 2.91 10.52 2.50
CA ASP A 166 1.57 10.18 3.03
C ASP A 166 1.14 8.76 2.63
N LEU A 167 1.44 8.33 1.41
CA LEU A 167 1.18 6.95 0.95
C LEU A 167 2.01 5.97 1.77
N CYS A 168 3.31 6.24 1.93
CA CYS A 168 4.22 5.40 2.71
C CYS A 168 3.79 5.35 4.18
N GLY A 169 3.40 6.48 4.77
CA GLY A 169 2.89 6.55 6.14
C GLY A 169 1.64 5.70 6.33
N TYR A 170 0.66 5.83 5.43
CA TYR A 170 -0.58 5.03 5.50
C TYR A 170 -0.31 3.53 5.30
N ALA A 171 0.53 3.16 4.33
CA ALA A 171 0.89 1.78 4.07
C ALA A 171 1.64 1.15 5.26
N TYR A 172 2.59 1.88 5.86
CA TYR A 172 3.28 1.45 7.08
C TYR A 172 2.31 1.25 8.25
N GLU A 173 1.38 2.18 8.48
CA GLU A 173 0.39 2.03 9.55
C GLU A 173 -0.53 0.82 9.31
N THR A 174 -0.85 0.53 8.05
CA THR A 174 -1.64 -0.65 7.67
C THR A 174 -0.88 -1.94 7.94
N CYS A 175 0.42 -1.98 7.59
CA CYS A 175 1.32 -3.08 7.95
C CYS A 175 1.39 -3.29 9.47
N ARG A 176 1.62 -2.22 10.23
CA ARG A 176 1.74 -2.29 11.69
C ARG A 176 0.47 -2.83 12.34
N ARG A 177 -0.70 -2.42 11.86
CA ARG A 177 -2.01 -2.89 12.36
C ARG A 177 -2.33 -4.32 11.96
N SER A 178 -1.72 -4.85 10.90
CA SER A 178 -1.97 -6.22 10.48
C SER A 178 -1.10 -7.24 11.21
N ILE A 179 -0.17 -6.82 12.06
CA ILE A 179 0.61 -7.72 12.94
C ILE A 179 -0.33 -8.31 14.00
N SER A 180 -0.59 -9.61 13.90
CA SER A 180 -1.49 -10.34 14.79
C SER A 180 -1.02 -11.79 14.97
N VAL A 181 -1.69 -12.55 15.83
CA VAL A 181 -1.38 -13.98 16.07
C VAL A 181 -1.50 -14.78 14.77
N GLU A 182 -2.43 -14.40 13.88
CA GLU A 182 -2.70 -15.12 12.63
C GLU A 182 -1.65 -14.83 11.55
N THR A 183 -1.15 -13.59 11.50
CA THR A 183 -0.23 -13.12 10.45
C THR A 183 1.24 -13.18 10.86
N ILE A 184 1.54 -13.42 12.15
CA ILE A 184 2.91 -13.35 12.69
C ILE A 184 3.90 -14.25 11.95
N THR A 185 3.46 -15.40 11.43
CA THR A 185 4.35 -16.30 10.69
C THR A 185 4.86 -15.65 9.38
N GLU A 186 4.01 -14.91 8.69
CA GLU A 186 4.39 -14.18 7.46
C GLU A 186 5.33 -13.02 7.79
N TRP A 187 5.07 -12.33 8.90
CA TRP A 187 5.93 -11.25 9.41
C TRP A 187 7.30 -11.75 9.84
N LEU A 188 7.39 -12.92 10.46
CA LEU A 188 8.68 -13.55 10.80
C LEU A 188 9.47 -13.91 9.55
N GLY A 189 8.82 -14.48 8.54
CA GLY A 189 9.47 -14.79 7.26
C GLY A 189 9.99 -13.54 6.54
N PHE A 190 9.26 -12.42 6.65
CA PHE A 190 9.73 -11.13 6.15
C PHE A 190 10.93 -10.59 6.92
N VAL A 191 10.88 -10.61 8.25
CA VAL A 191 11.99 -10.10 9.07
C VAL A 191 13.28 -10.88 8.82
N ASP A 192 13.18 -12.19 8.64
CA ASP A 192 14.31 -13.07 8.35
C ASP A 192 14.93 -12.81 6.96
N SER A 193 14.14 -12.30 6.01
CA SER A 193 14.64 -11.95 4.67
C SER A 193 15.34 -10.59 4.60
N ILE A 194 15.23 -9.74 5.64
CA ILE A 194 15.92 -8.46 5.69
C ILE A 194 17.41 -8.70 5.97
N PRO A 195 18.32 -8.28 5.07
CA PRO A 195 19.75 -8.45 5.29
C PRO A 195 20.18 -7.74 6.58
N SER A 196 20.86 -8.49 7.45
CA SER A 196 21.51 -7.91 8.62
C SER A 196 22.58 -6.94 8.13
N SER A 197 22.54 -5.70 8.61
CA SER A 197 23.28 -4.52 8.16
C SER A 197 24.82 -4.60 8.19
N SER A 198 25.41 -5.78 8.28
CA SER A 198 26.86 -6.03 8.35
C SER A 198 27.52 -6.41 7.03
N ASP A 199 26.75 -6.67 5.96
CA ASP A 199 27.32 -7.19 4.72
C ASP A 199 26.74 -6.42 3.52
N GLU A 200 27.28 -5.24 3.19
CA GLU A 200 27.22 -4.76 1.80
C GLU A 200 28.17 -3.58 1.51
N LEU A 201 28.99 -3.79 0.48
CA LEU A 201 29.77 -2.80 -0.25
C LEU A 201 28.81 -1.85 -0.99
N ILE A 202 28.98 -0.54 -0.80
CA ILE A 202 28.04 0.52 -1.22
C ILE A 202 28.18 0.82 -2.73
N GLY A 203 27.10 0.62 -3.49
CA GLY A 203 26.91 1.12 -4.86
C GLY A 203 25.79 2.18 -4.95
N PRO A 204 25.78 3.06 -5.98
CA PRO A 204 24.83 4.18 -6.11
C PRO A 204 23.35 3.77 -6.31
N GLN A 205 23.05 2.49 -6.52
CA GLN A 205 21.69 1.96 -6.68
C GLN A 205 21.00 1.63 -5.33
N GLN A 206 21.75 1.49 -4.22
CA GLN A 206 21.20 1.11 -2.89
C GLN A 206 20.60 2.29 -2.10
N LEU A 207 20.68 3.52 -2.60
CA LEU A 207 20.14 4.70 -1.89
C LEU A 207 18.61 4.69 -1.78
N LEU A 208 17.89 4.13 -2.75
CA LEU A 208 16.42 3.99 -2.70
C LEU A 208 16.00 2.83 -1.79
N THR A 209 16.78 1.75 -1.80
CA THR A 209 16.70 0.65 -0.83
C THR A 209 16.84 1.17 0.60
N SER A 210 17.57 2.27 0.83
CA SER A 210 17.73 2.86 2.17
C SER A 210 16.43 3.36 2.81
N VAL A 211 15.48 3.88 2.03
CA VAL A 211 14.22 4.41 2.59
C VAL A 211 13.31 3.27 2.99
N PHE A 212 13.14 2.29 2.10
CA PHE A 212 12.39 1.09 2.45
C PHE A 212 13.05 0.32 3.59
N ALA A 213 14.38 0.23 3.63
CA ALA A 213 15.12 -0.42 4.71
C ALA A 213 14.87 0.23 6.08
N GLN A 214 14.69 1.55 6.15
CA GLN A 214 14.29 2.23 7.39
C GLN A 214 12.91 1.79 7.87
N TYR A 215 11.93 1.70 6.96
CA TYR A 215 10.61 1.18 7.30
C TYR A 215 10.65 -0.31 7.65
N ALA A 216 11.43 -1.12 6.95
CA ALA A 216 11.61 -2.53 7.24
C ALA A 216 12.22 -2.75 8.63
N ALA A 217 13.22 -1.95 9.02
CA ALA A 217 13.79 -1.98 10.36
C ALA A 217 12.76 -1.59 11.44
N ARG A 218 11.89 -0.62 11.16
CA ARG A 218 10.79 -0.26 12.07
C ARG A 218 9.74 -1.37 12.19
N LEU A 219 9.35 -1.98 11.07
CA LEU A 219 8.44 -3.12 11.07
C LEU A 219 9.01 -4.31 11.84
N ARG A 220 10.32 -4.56 11.72
CA ARG A 220 11.01 -5.56 12.55
C ARG A 220 10.86 -5.26 14.05
N GLU A 221 11.02 -4.00 14.44
CA GLU A 221 10.83 -3.59 15.84
C GLU A 221 9.36 -3.75 16.28
N ASP A 222 8.40 -3.41 15.42
CA ASP A 222 6.97 -3.61 15.71
C ASP A 222 6.63 -5.11 15.89
N VAL A 223 7.22 -5.98 15.06
CA VAL A 223 7.11 -7.45 15.20
C VAL A 223 7.74 -7.93 16.49
N PHE A 224 8.93 -7.42 16.84
CA PHE A 224 9.60 -7.75 18.10
C PHE A 224 8.76 -7.34 19.32
N HIS A 225 8.26 -6.11 19.32
CA HIS A 225 7.37 -5.61 20.36
C HIS A 225 6.10 -6.46 20.47
N PHE A 226 5.51 -6.85 19.34
CA PHE A 226 4.36 -7.75 19.33
C PHE A 226 4.69 -9.09 20.01
N LEU A 227 5.82 -9.72 19.68
CA LEU A 227 6.22 -11.01 20.27
C LEU A 227 6.46 -10.94 21.78
N VAL A 228 7.12 -9.87 22.24
CA VAL A 228 7.55 -9.75 23.64
C VAL A 228 6.42 -9.24 24.54
N VAL A 229 5.62 -8.29 24.05
CA VAL A 229 4.65 -7.55 24.86
C VAL A 229 3.22 -7.94 24.50
N THR A 230 2.84 -7.84 23.23
CA THR A 230 1.42 -7.98 22.85
C THR A 230 0.95 -9.44 22.87
N LEU A 231 1.76 -10.37 22.36
CA LEU A 231 1.40 -11.77 22.19
C LEU A 231 1.15 -12.49 23.54
N PRO A 232 2.03 -12.40 24.56
CA PRO A 232 1.78 -13.05 25.85
C PRO A 232 0.52 -12.51 26.54
N ASN A 233 0.28 -11.20 26.43
CA ASN A 233 -0.91 -10.54 26.97
C ASN A 233 -2.20 -10.98 26.25
N THR A 234 -2.15 -11.09 24.92
CA THR A 234 -3.29 -11.51 24.09
C THR A 234 -3.70 -12.96 24.38
N LEU A 235 -2.71 -13.84 24.59
CA LEU A 235 -2.93 -15.25 24.90
C LEU A 235 -3.23 -15.52 26.39
N GLN A 236 -3.37 -14.47 27.21
CA GLN A 236 -3.67 -14.55 28.65
C GLN A 236 -2.84 -15.60 29.39
N VAL A 237 -1.55 -15.75 29.04
CA VAL A 237 -0.68 -16.79 29.62
C VAL A 237 -0.54 -16.64 31.14
N HIS A 238 -0.85 -15.44 31.66
CA HIS A 238 -0.82 -15.07 33.08
C HIS A 238 -2.15 -15.26 33.83
N SER A 239 -3.25 -15.55 33.14
CA SER A 239 -4.54 -15.79 33.80
C SER A 239 -4.61 -17.23 34.32
N ALA A 240 -3.76 -17.53 35.30
CA ALA A 240 -3.91 -18.69 36.18
C ALA A 240 -4.88 -18.38 37.34
N ALA A 241 -5.89 -17.53 37.11
CA ALA A 241 -6.95 -17.29 38.09
C ALA A 241 -7.96 -18.45 38.00
N VAL A 242 -7.73 -19.47 38.83
CA VAL A 242 -8.69 -20.41 39.43
C VAL A 242 -10.06 -20.41 38.75
N SER A 243 -10.20 -21.25 37.72
CA SER A 243 -11.51 -21.78 37.34
C SER A 243 -11.53 -23.23 37.79
N GLU A 244 -12.28 -23.52 38.86
CA GLU A 244 -12.60 -24.87 39.34
C GLU A 244 -13.44 -25.70 38.35
N SER A 245 -13.58 -25.25 37.11
CA SER A 245 -14.21 -25.97 36.01
C SER A 245 -13.16 -26.26 34.94
N GLY A 246 -12.63 -27.48 34.95
CA GLY A 246 -11.58 -27.98 34.06
C GLY A 246 -11.90 -27.81 32.57
N THR A 247 -11.45 -26.70 31.99
CA THR A 247 -11.55 -26.44 30.56
C THR A 247 -10.18 -26.02 30.01
N SER A 248 -9.83 -26.67 28.91
CA SER A 248 -8.55 -26.81 28.22
C SER A 248 -7.92 -25.55 27.62
N GLN A 249 -8.39 -24.36 27.96
CA GLN A 249 -8.04 -23.10 27.28
C GLN A 249 -6.62 -22.59 27.58
N GLY A 250 -6.08 -22.89 28.77
CA GLY A 250 -4.71 -22.52 29.14
C GLY A 250 -3.64 -23.33 28.40
N HIS A 251 -3.94 -24.59 28.07
CA HIS A 251 -3.03 -25.45 27.30
C HIS A 251 -2.92 -24.98 25.85
N THR A 252 -4.05 -24.71 25.18
CA THR A 252 -4.05 -24.28 23.77
C THR A 252 -3.34 -22.94 23.56
N SER A 253 -3.46 -22.02 24.52
CA SER A 253 -2.81 -20.70 24.46
C SER A 253 -1.29 -20.81 24.64
N ARG A 254 -0.84 -21.66 25.58
CA ARG A 254 0.59 -21.94 25.78
C ARG A 254 1.19 -22.70 24.59
N ASP A 255 0.47 -23.67 24.03
CA ASP A 255 0.89 -24.42 22.84
C ASP A 255 1.03 -23.50 21.61
N THR A 256 0.09 -22.56 21.44
CA THR A 256 0.16 -21.53 20.38
C THR A 256 1.38 -20.65 20.55
N LEU A 257 1.67 -20.20 21.77
CA LEU A 257 2.87 -19.41 22.07
C LEU A 257 4.13 -20.19 21.72
N LEU A 258 4.27 -21.43 22.18
CA LEU A 258 5.42 -22.27 21.88
C LEU A 258 5.58 -22.53 20.38
N GLN A 259 4.48 -22.74 19.67
CA GLN A 259 4.47 -22.90 18.22
C GLN A 259 5.01 -21.65 17.51
N ILE A 260 4.58 -20.45 17.92
CA ILE A 260 5.07 -19.18 17.34
C ILE A 260 6.55 -18.99 17.65
N PHE A 261 6.96 -19.14 18.92
CA PHE A 261 8.36 -18.97 19.33
C PHE A 261 9.31 -19.96 18.67
N SER A 262 8.85 -21.17 18.31
CA SER A 262 9.65 -22.15 17.57
C SER A 262 10.04 -21.71 16.15
N ARG A 263 9.38 -20.68 15.60
CA ARG A 263 9.63 -20.15 14.25
C ARG A 263 10.36 -18.80 14.26
N VAL A 264 10.61 -18.23 15.43
CA VAL A 264 11.30 -16.94 15.54
C VAL A 264 12.79 -17.14 15.22
N PRO A 265 13.39 -16.29 14.35
CA PRO A 265 14.83 -16.33 14.09
C PRO A 265 15.66 -16.25 15.38
N PHE A 266 16.79 -16.96 15.42
CA PHE A 266 17.57 -17.12 16.67
C PHE A 266 17.93 -15.80 17.34
N ASP A 267 18.39 -14.80 16.58
CA ASP A 267 18.79 -13.51 17.14
C ASP A 267 17.60 -12.76 17.75
N MET A 268 16.45 -12.80 17.10
CA MET A 268 15.21 -12.21 17.61
C MET A 268 14.68 -12.97 18.83
N PHE A 269 14.76 -14.30 18.83
CA PHE A 269 14.38 -15.14 19.96
C PHE A 269 15.27 -14.86 21.18
N LYS A 270 16.60 -14.82 20.97
CA LYS A 270 17.57 -14.51 22.02
C LYS A 270 17.29 -13.13 22.62
N ALA A 271 17.12 -12.12 21.77
CA ALA A 271 16.79 -10.76 22.21
C ALA A 271 15.45 -10.71 22.97
N ALA A 272 14.46 -11.52 22.57
CA ALA A 272 13.17 -11.59 23.25
C ALA A 272 13.32 -12.18 24.66
N VAL A 273 14.08 -13.27 24.83
CA VAL A 273 14.31 -13.91 26.13
C VAL A 273 15.17 -13.05 27.06
N GLU A 274 16.14 -12.31 26.50
CA GLU A 274 16.96 -11.36 27.25
C GLU A 274 16.21 -10.07 27.60
N SER A 275 15.04 -9.83 27.00
CA SER A 275 14.28 -8.61 27.24
C SER A 275 13.65 -8.59 28.63
N PRO A 276 13.84 -7.52 29.43
CA PRO A 276 13.24 -7.40 30.75
C PRO A 276 11.71 -7.29 30.72
N THR A 277 11.13 -6.96 29.55
CA THR A 277 9.68 -6.91 29.34
C THR A 277 9.07 -8.28 29.06
N PHE A 278 9.88 -9.31 28.84
CA PHE A 278 9.42 -10.66 28.54
C PHE A 278 9.01 -11.39 29.82
N GLN A 279 7.72 -11.33 30.15
CA GLN A 279 7.17 -11.95 31.35
C GLN A 279 6.72 -13.40 31.09
N ILE A 280 7.65 -14.34 30.98
CA ILE A 280 7.32 -15.78 31.05
C ILE A 280 7.83 -16.34 32.38
N GLY A 281 7.05 -16.17 33.44
CA GLY A 281 7.27 -16.78 34.74
C GLY A 281 7.72 -15.82 35.84
N THR A 282 6.75 -15.36 36.63
CA THR A 282 6.89 -14.99 38.05
C THR A 282 5.74 -15.61 38.82
#